data_AF-A0A258JRC9-F1
#
_entry.id   AF-A0A258JRC9-F1
#
_cell.length_a   1.000
_cell.length_b   1.000
_cell.length_c   1.000
_cell.angle_alpha   90.00
_cell.angle_beta   90.00
_cell.angle_gamma   90.00
#
_symmetry.space_group_name_H-M   'P 1'
#
loop_
_entity.id
_entity.type
_entity.pdbx_description
1 polymer ?
#
loop_
_entity_poly.entity_id
_entity_poly.type
_entity_poly.pdbx_seq_one_letter_code
_entity_poly.pdbx_strand_id
1 'polypeptide(L)'
;MALLPEQVDGVKLRHAVEVRHASFCKAEFVALARAHKVAIVYADDDDFPAIADTTADFVYARLQRAREDVPNGYDDPTLKAWHARALAWEQGRMPEGLPAYGTPSPAAGKTAAKGVKATRDVFVYMINGAKVRAPAAAQALLVLLAEAVDAERV
;
A
#
# COMPACT_ATOMS: atom_id res chain seq x y z
N MET A 1 14.38 -12.07 8.37
CA MET A 1 14.88 -10.97 7.51
C MET A 1 16.03 -10.22 8.20
N ALA A 2 16.91 -10.94 8.92
CA ALA A 2 17.88 -10.34 9.83
C ALA A 2 19.11 -9.72 9.14
N LEU A 3 19.28 -9.94 7.83
CA LEU A 3 20.41 -9.44 7.05
C LEU A 3 20.08 -8.14 6.29
N LEU A 4 18.87 -7.59 6.44
CA LEU A 4 18.51 -6.31 5.83
C LEU A 4 19.14 -5.17 6.64
N PRO A 5 20.01 -4.34 6.07
CA PRO A 5 20.68 -3.27 6.80
C PRO A 5 19.68 -2.18 7.21
N GLU A 6 19.78 -1.67 8.44
CA GLU A 6 18.93 -0.56 8.90
C GLU A 6 19.32 0.79 8.30
N GLN A 7 20.58 0.92 7.86
CA GLN A 7 21.17 2.17 7.37
C GLN A 7 22.29 1.89 6.36
N VAL A 8 22.44 2.76 5.36
CA VAL A 8 23.60 2.83 4.45
C VAL A 8 24.05 4.28 4.37
N ASP A 9 25.34 4.56 4.54
CA ASP A 9 25.93 5.90 4.48
C ASP A 9 25.19 6.98 5.31
N GLY A 10 24.73 6.60 6.50
CA GLY A 10 23.97 7.51 7.37
C GLY A 10 22.47 7.66 7.02
N VAL A 11 21.99 7.04 5.94
CA VAL A 11 20.58 7.09 5.51
C VAL A 11 19.79 5.89 6.04
N LYS A 12 18.79 6.14 6.88
CA LYS A 12 17.89 5.09 7.39
C LYS A 12 17.10 4.47 6.23
N LEU A 13 17.11 3.14 6.16
CA LEU A 13 16.40 2.39 5.12
C LEU A 13 15.02 1.93 5.59
N ARG A 14 14.10 1.87 4.63
CA ARG A 14 12.78 1.23 4.76
C ARG A 14 12.70 0.11 3.73
N HIS A 15 12.37 -1.09 4.18
CA HIS A 15 12.41 -2.29 3.35
C HIS A 15 11.00 -2.69 2.92
N ALA A 16 10.85 -3.03 1.64
CA ALA A 16 9.64 -3.62 1.10
C ALA A 16 9.97 -4.94 0.38
N VAL A 17 9.13 -5.95 0.53
CA VAL A 17 9.30 -7.26 -0.12
C VAL A 17 8.03 -7.65 -0.87
N GLU A 18 8.19 -8.00 -2.15
CA GLU A 18 7.14 -8.60 -2.95
C GLU A 18 7.39 -10.11 -3.02
N VAL A 19 6.39 -10.89 -2.62
CA VAL A 19 6.42 -12.34 -2.70
C VAL A 19 5.54 -12.80 -3.85
N ARG A 20 5.98 -13.82 -4.58
CA ARG A 20 5.31 -14.29 -5.81
C ARG A 20 4.79 -15.72 -5.70
N HIS A 21 4.57 -16.21 -4.49
CA HIS A 21 4.13 -17.59 -4.26
C HIS A 21 3.15 -17.69 -3.09
N ALA A 22 2.09 -18.49 -3.25
CA ALA A 22 1.01 -18.63 -2.28
C ALA A 22 1.45 -19.19 -0.91
N SER A 23 2.63 -19.83 -0.82
CA SER A 23 3.18 -20.30 0.47
C SER A 23 3.43 -19.18 1.49
N PHE A 24 3.45 -17.92 1.05
CA PHE A 24 3.58 -16.75 1.90
C PHE A 24 2.24 -16.20 2.41
N CYS A 25 1.10 -16.69 1.91
CA CYS A 25 -0.25 -16.32 2.31
C CYS A 25 -0.63 -16.94 3.67
N LYS A 26 0.12 -16.60 4.73
CA LYS A 26 -0.06 -17.17 6.07
C LYS A 26 0.40 -16.24 7.19
N ALA A 27 -0.19 -16.41 8.37
CA ALA A 27 0.03 -15.55 9.53
C ALA A 27 1.51 -15.48 9.96
N GLU A 28 2.28 -16.57 9.83
CA GLU A 28 3.67 -16.63 10.25
C GLU A 28 4.57 -15.74 9.39
N PHE A 29 4.27 -15.63 8.10
CA PHE A 29 5.00 -14.72 7.22
C PHE A 29 4.71 -13.26 7.57
N VAL A 30 3.43 -12.93 7.80
CA VAL A 30 3.01 -11.61 8.24
C VAL A 30 3.68 -11.23 9.56
N ALA A 31 3.69 -12.15 10.53
CA ALA A 31 4.35 -11.94 11.82
C ALA A 31 5.86 -11.71 11.67
N LEU A 32 6.54 -12.48 10.81
CA LEU A 32 7.95 -12.31 10.52
C LEU A 32 8.26 -10.94 9.89
N ALA A 33 7.50 -10.55 8.87
CA ALA A 33 7.66 -9.25 8.22
C ALA A 33 7.45 -8.10 9.21
N ARG A 34 6.42 -8.20 10.07
CA ARG A 34 6.11 -7.21 11.11
C ARG A 34 7.22 -7.10 12.16
N ALA A 35 7.77 -8.23 12.63
CA ALA A 35 8.86 -8.24 13.60
C ALA A 35 10.11 -7.51 13.08
N HIS A 36 10.33 -7.51 11.77
CA HIS A 36 11.44 -6.83 11.12
C HIS A 36 11.07 -5.47 10.49
N LYS A 37 9.84 -4.97 10.68
CA LYS A 37 9.35 -3.71 10.09
C LYS A 37 9.53 -3.64 8.57
N VAL A 38 9.38 -4.78 7.90
CA VAL A 38 9.46 -4.89 6.42
C VAL A 38 8.04 -4.80 5.88
N ALA A 39 7.80 -3.86 4.96
CA ALA A 39 6.52 -3.75 4.28
C ALA A 39 6.33 -4.95 3.33
N ILE A 40 5.21 -5.66 3.45
CA ILE A 40 4.79 -6.57 2.40
C ILE A 40 4.20 -5.72 1.28
N VAL A 41 4.73 -5.88 0.07
CA VAL A 41 4.19 -5.18 -1.11
C VAL A 41 2.82 -5.78 -1.42
N TYR A 42 1.80 -4.93 -1.43
CA TYR A 42 0.50 -5.31 -1.96
C TYR A 42 0.59 -5.31 -3.50
N ALA A 43 0.37 -6.45 -4.13
CA ALA A 43 0.31 -6.58 -5.59
C ALA A 43 -1.15 -6.78 -6.05
N ASP A 44 -1.67 -5.86 -6.85
CA ASP A 44 -2.90 -6.04 -7.63
C ASP A 44 -2.55 -6.77 -8.92
N ASP A 45 -2.46 -8.09 -8.88
CA ASP A 45 -1.97 -8.95 -9.96
C ASP A 45 -2.85 -10.21 -10.03
N ASP A 46 -3.04 -10.78 -11.23
CA ASP A 46 -3.88 -11.96 -11.43
C ASP A 46 -3.16 -13.27 -11.06
N ASP A 47 -1.84 -13.31 -11.19
CA ASP A 47 -1.02 -14.52 -11.03
C ASP A 47 -0.36 -14.60 -9.66
N PHE A 48 -0.11 -13.45 -9.02
CA PHE A 48 0.63 -13.36 -7.76
C PHE A 48 -0.25 -13.05 -6.56
N PRO A 49 0.14 -13.53 -5.36
CA PRO A 49 -0.68 -13.35 -4.17
C PRO A 49 -0.78 -11.88 -3.76
N ALA A 50 -2.00 -11.44 -3.46
CA ALA A 50 -2.25 -10.21 -2.73
C ALA A 50 -2.20 -10.48 -1.22
N ILE A 51 -1.42 -9.67 -0.50
CA ILE A 51 -1.31 -9.68 0.97
C ILE A 51 -1.37 -8.23 1.44
N ALA A 52 -2.49 -7.82 2.03
CA ALA A 52 -2.75 -6.43 2.44
C ALA A 52 -2.44 -6.15 3.92
N ASP A 53 -1.92 -7.14 4.65
CA ASP A 53 -1.45 -6.96 6.02
C ASP A 53 -0.41 -5.83 6.13
N THR A 54 -0.66 -4.87 7.03
CA THR A 54 0.32 -3.82 7.31
C THR A 54 1.39 -4.32 8.29
N THR A 55 2.64 -4.25 7.87
CA THR A 55 3.80 -4.83 8.59
C THR A 55 4.93 -3.83 8.83
N ALA A 56 4.82 -2.61 8.33
CA ALA A 56 5.77 -1.51 8.55
C ALA A 56 5.05 -0.20 8.92
N ASP A 57 5.82 0.86 9.14
CA ASP A 57 5.32 2.23 9.33
C ASP A 57 4.86 2.90 8.03
N PHE A 58 4.94 2.19 6.91
CA PHE A 58 4.47 2.63 5.59
C PHE A 58 3.80 1.48 4.84
N VAL A 59 3.08 1.82 3.77
CA VAL A 59 2.46 0.88 2.83
C VAL A 59 3.09 1.04 1.44
N TYR A 60 3.27 -0.07 0.74
CA TYR A 60 3.79 -0.11 -0.62
C TYR A 60 2.85 -0.97 -1.48
N ALA A 61 2.14 -0.35 -2.42
CA ALA A 61 1.19 -0.99 -3.30
C ALA A 61 1.63 -0.87 -4.76
N ARG A 62 1.55 -1.98 -5.50
CA ARG A 62 1.78 -2.07 -6.93
C ARG A 62 0.49 -2.47 -7.63
N LEU A 63 -0.09 -1.52 -8.34
CA LEU A 63 -1.28 -1.71 -9.14
C LEU A 63 -0.89 -2.25 -10.52
N GLN A 64 -1.22 -3.52 -10.78
CA GLN A 64 -0.73 -4.24 -11.98
C GLN A 64 -1.84 -4.63 -12.99
N ARG A 65 -3.10 -4.22 -12.76
CA ARG A 65 -4.25 -4.56 -13.61
C ARG A 65 -4.81 -3.42 -14.48
N ALA A 66 -4.02 -2.38 -14.78
CA ALA A 66 -4.45 -1.38 -15.76
C ALA A 66 -4.68 -2.01 -17.15
N ARG A 67 -5.67 -1.51 -17.88
CA ARG A 67 -6.04 -1.97 -19.22
C ARG A 67 -5.79 -0.89 -20.25
N GLU A 68 -5.22 -1.25 -21.39
CA GLU A 68 -4.88 -0.28 -22.45
C GLU A 68 -6.10 0.38 -23.09
N ASP A 69 -7.23 -0.34 -23.15
CA ASP A 69 -8.50 0.12 -23.71
C ASP A 69 -9.27 1.08 -22.78
N VAL A 70 -8.84 1.23 -21.54
CA VAL A 70 -9.37 2.20 -20.58
C VAL A 70 -8.47 3.45 -20.59
N PRO A 71 -8.99 4.66 -20.87
CA PRO A 71 -8.17 5.87 -21.00
C PRO A 71 -7.25 6.15 -19.82
N ASN A 72 -7.74 5.89 -18.59
CA ASN A 72 -7.00 6.06 -17.34
C ASN A 72 -6.39 4.75 -16.83
N GLY A 73 -6.34 3.69 -17.64
CA GLY A 73 -5.91 2.35 -17.24
C GLY A 73 -6.91 1.61 -16.33
N TYR A 74 -7.61 2.32 -15.47
CA TYR A 74 -8.65 1.81 -14.58
C TYR A 74 -9.95 2.59 -14.80
N ASP A 75 -11.08 1.92 -14.63
CA ASP A 75 -12.38 2.61 -14.65
C ASP A 75 -12.60 3.42 -13.37
N ASP A 76 -13.54 4.37 -13.43
CA ASP A 76 -13.80 5.28 -12.32
C ASP A 76 -14.17 4.57 -11.01
N PRO A 77 -15.01 3.52 -11.00
CA PRO A 77 -15.28 2.75 -9.78
C PRO A 77 -14.02 2.13 -9.17
N THR A 78 -13.14 1.57 -10.01
CA THR A 78 -11.89 0.97 -9.55
C THR A 78 -10.93 2.02 -8.99
N LEU A 79 -10.80 3.18 -9.64
CA LEU A 79 -9.99 4.29 -9.14
C LEU A 79 -10.53 4.81 -7.80
N LYS A 80 -11.85 4.94 -7.64
CA LYS A 80 -12.48 5.34 -6.37
C LYS A 80 -12.25 4.31 -5.27
N ALA A 81 -12.27 3.01 -5.60
CA ALA A 81 -11.93 1.95 -4.65
C ALA A 81 -10.46 2.05 -4.21
N TRP A 82 -9.53 2.30 -5.14
CA TRP A 82 -8.11 2.51 -4.81
C TRP A 82 -7.88 3.76 -3.97
N HIS A 83 -8.58 4.85 -4.26
CA HIS A 83 -8.60 6.05 -3.44
C HIS A 83 -9.02 5.74 -1.99
N ALA A 84 -10.16 5.07 -1.79
CA ALA A 84 -10.64 4.69 -0.46
C ALA A 84 -9.66 3.76 0.30
N ARG A 85 -9.02 2.82 -0.42
CA ARG A 85 -8.00 1.92 0.15
C ARG A 85 -6.76 2.68 0.59
N ALA A 86 -6.29 3.64 -0.21
CA ALA A 86 -5.15 4.48 0.14
C ALA A 86 -5.41 5.29 1.43
N LEU A 87 -6.60 5.91 1.54
CA LEU A 87 -6.99 6.63 2.75
C LEU A 87 -7.14 5.72 3.97
N ALA A 88 -7.68 4.51 3.79
CA ALA A 88 -7.77 3.53 4.88
C ALA A 88 -6.36 3.18 5.40
N TRP A 89 -5.42 2.87 4.50
CA TRP A 89 -4.04 2.57 4.86
C TRP A 89 -3.32 3.74 5.53
N GLU A 90 -3.48 4.96 5.02
CA GLU A 90 -2.90 6.18 5.58
C GLU A 90 -3.37 6.37 7.04
N GLN A 91 -4.67 6.16 7.28
CA GLN A 91 -5.29 6.24 8.60
C GLN A 91 -5.02 5.02 9.48
N GLY A 92 -4.22 4.06 8.99
CA GLY A 92 -3.85 2.87 9.72
C GLY A 92 -4.92 1.80 9.84
N ARG A 93 -5.97 1.91 9.03
CA ARG A 93 -7.05 0.92 8.92
C ARG A 93 -6.71 -0.12 7.85
N MET A 94 -7.28 -1.30 8.01
CA MET A 94 -7.26 -2.33 6.97
C MET A 94 -8.31 -1.96 5.90
N PRO A 95 -7.95 -1.89 4.60
CA PRO A 95 -8.94 -1.65 3.57
C PRO A 95 -9.89 -2.82 3.41
N GLU A 96 -11.14 -2.53 3.08
CA GLU A 96 -12.16 -3.54 2.84
C GLU A 96 -11.89 -4.33 1.56
N GLY A 97 -12.24 -5.62 1.59
CA GLY A 97 -12.18 -6.52 0.43
C GLY A 97 -10.78 -6.92 -0.03
N LEU A 98 -9.72 -6.55 0.70
CA LEU A 98 -8.36 -7.00 0.40
C LEU A 98 -7.98 -8.20 1.29
N PRO A 99 -7.31 -9.24 0.73
CA PRO A 99 -6.90 -10.40 1.50
C PRO A 99 -5.84 -10.06 2.55
N ALA A 100 -6.06 -10.53 3.78
CA ALA A 100 -5.10 -10.51 4.88
C ALA A 100 -5.04 -11.88 5.57
N TYR A 101 -3.89 -12.18 6.13
CA TYR A 101 -3.57 -13.50 6.69
C TYR A 101 -3.07 -13.41 8.14
N GLY A 102 -2.64 -12.24 8.61
CA GLY A 102 -2.27 -12.02 10.00
C GLY A 102 -3.44 -11.53 10.84
N THR A 103 -3.24 -11.50 12.15
CA THR A 103 -4.12 -10.72 13.01
C THR A 103 -3.96 -9.23 12.69
N PRO A 104 -5.07 -8.47 12.61
CA PRO A 104 -5.00 -7.03 12.44
C PRO A 104 -4.11 -6.44 13.54
N SER A 105 -3.04 -5.76 13.13
CA SER A 105 -2.28 -4.96 14.08
C SER A 105 -3.14 -3.76 14.49
N PRO A 106 -3.11 -3.34 15.76
CA PRO A 106 -3.52 -2.00 16.11
C PRO A 106 -2.81 -1.01 15.19
N ALA A 107 -3.50 0.08 14.81
CA ALA A 107 -2.90 1.17 14.04
C ALA A 107 -1.52 1.53 14.65
N ALA A 108 -0.51 1.74 13.80
CA ALA A 108 0.87 2.00 14.20
C ALA A 108 0.89 3.10 15.26
N GLY A 109 1.53 2.77 16.39
CA GLY A 109 2.03 3.64 17.48
C GLY A 109 1.23 4.91 17.75
N LYS A 110 0.60 5.07 18.92
CA LYS A 110 1.30 5.49 20.15
C LYS A 110 2.59 6.29 19.89
N THR A 111 2.48 7.45 19.25
CA THR A 111 3.08 8.75 19.63
C THR A 111 2.90 9.71 18.45
N ALA A 112 1.66 10.17 18.25
CA ALA A 112 1.52 11.51 17.75
C ALA A 112 1.65 12.46 18.94
N ALA A 113 2.25 13.64 18.76
CA ALA A 113 2.15 14.70 19.74
C ALA A 113 0.67 14.88 20.13
N LYS A 114 0.39 15.20 21.40
CA LYS A 114 -0.98 15.33 21.93
C LYS A 114 -1.82 16.19 20.96
N GLY A 115 -2.75 15.58 20.21
CA GLY A 115 -3.62 16.26 19.24
C GLY A 115 -3.32 16.04 17.74
N VAL A 116 -2.26 15.32 17.35
CA VAL A 116 -2.02 14.92 15.95
C VAL A 116 -2.51 13.49 15.74
N LYS A 117 -3.13 13.17 14.61
CA LYS A 117 -3.48 11.79 14.24
C LYS A 117 -2.28 11.18 13.53
N ALA A 118 -1.73 10.08 14.02
CA ALA A 118 -0.60 9.43 13.35
C ALA A 118 -1.06 8.88 11.99
N THR A 119 -0.54 9.45 10.89
CA THR A 119 -0.74 8.95 9.52
C THR A 119 0.46 8.10 9.11
N ARG A 120 0.24 7.16 8.18
CA ARG A 120 1.29 6.36 7.54
C ARG A 120 1.53 6.86 6.13
N ASP A 121 2.79 6.79 5.68
CA ASP A 121 3.11 6.97 4.26
C ASP A 121 2.49 5.82 3.44
N VAL A 122 1.81 6.15 2.35
CA VAL A 122 1.24 5.18 1.40
C VAL A 122 1.81 5.45 0.02
N PHE A 123 2.60 4.51 -0.49
CA PHE A 123 3.15 4.56 -1.84
C PHE A 123 2.33 3.67 -2.76
N VAL A 124 1.73 4.24 -3.81
CA VAL A 124 0.94 3.51 -4.82
C VAL A 124 1.61 3.68 -6.18
N TYR A 125 1.99 2.58 -6.81
CA TYR A 125 2.65 2.55 -8.12
C TYR A 125 1.77 1.84 -9.14
N MET A 126 1.55 2.44 -10.31
CA MET A 126 0.91 1.79 -11.45
C MET A 126 2.00 1.21 -12.34
N ILE A 127 2.17 -0.11 -12.34
CA ILE A 127 3.39 -0.77 -12.85
C ILE A 127 3.10 -2.06 -13.59
N ASN A 128 2.37 -1.95 -14.70
CA ASN A 128 1.95 -3.11 -15.48
C ASN A 128 2.32 -3.07 -16.96
N GLY A 129 1.87 -4.09 -17.71
CA GLY A 129 2.10 -4.23 -19.15
C GLY A 129 1.50 -3.11 -19.99
N ALA A 130 0.37 -2.54 -19.57
CA ALA A 130 -0.28 -1.38 -20.18
C ALA A 130 0.45 -0.06 -19.87
N LYS A 131 1.78 -0.04 -20.10
CA LYS A 131 2.71 1.01 -19.65
C LYS A 131 2.29 2.42 -20.07
N VAL A 132 1.67 2.54 -21.24
CA VAL A 132 1.17 3.82 -21.77
C VAL A 132 0.07 4.44 -20.92
N ARG A 133 -0.64 3.64 -20.10
CA ARG A 133 -1.70 4.08 -19.19
C ARG A 133 -1.24 4.37 -17.78
N ALA A 134 -0.05 3.92 -17.37
CA ALA A 134 0.44 4.11 -16.00
C ALA A 134 0.47 5.60 -15.57
N PRO A 135 0.94 6.56 -16.39
CA PRO A 135 0.89 7.97 -16.02
C PRO A 135 -0.53 8.52 -15.88
N ALA A 136 -1.44 8.17 -16.81
CA ALA A 136 -2.83 8.62 -16.77
C ALA A 136 -3.57 8.07 -15.54
N ALA A 137 -3.34 6.80 -15.20
CA ALA A 137 -3.85 6.16 -13.99
C ALA A 137 -3.38 6.87 -12.71
N ALA A 138 -2.08 7.18 -12.64
CA ALA A 138 -1.50 7.88 -11.50
C ALA A 138 -2.08 9.29 -11.35
N GLN A 139 -2.19 10.03 -12.46
CA GLN A 139 -2.78 11.37 -12.47
C GLN A 139 -4.26 11.34 -12.04
N ALA A 140 -5.04 10.39 -12.53
CA ALA A 140 -6.44 10.25 -12.14
C ALA A 140 -6.61 9.95 -10.64
N LEU A 141 -5.75 9.09 -10.07
CA LEU A 141 -5.75 8.83 -8.62
C LEU A 141 -5.32 10.06 -7.81
N LEU A 142 -4.33 10.82 -8.29
CA LEU A 142 -3.88 12.06 -7.64
C LEU A 142 -4.98 13.13 -7.59
N VAL A 143 -5.80 13.25 -8.64
CA VAL A 143 -6.95 14.16 -8.65
C VAL A 143 -7.94 13.78 -7.55
N LEU A 144 -8.30 12.49 -7.44
CA LEU A 144 -9.20 12.01 -6.38
C LEU A 144 -8.64 12.28 -4.97
N LEU A 145 -7.34 12.08 -4.77
CA LEU A 145 -6.68 12.34 -3.49
C LEU A 145 -6.64 13.84 -3.14
N ALA A 146 -6.48 14.71 -4.14
CA ALA A 146 -6.48 16.16 -3.93
C ALA A 146 -7.87 16.69 -3.52
N GLU A 147 -8.93 16.19 -4.16
CA GLU A 147 -10.32 16.55 -3.81
C GLU A 147 -10.67 16.22 -2.35
N ALA A 148 -10.13 15.13 -1.80
CA ALA A 148 -10.35 14.75 -0.41
C ALA A 148 -9.70 15.73 0.59
N VAL A 149 -8.51 16.25 0.27
CA VAL A 149 -7.80 17.22 1.13
C VAL A 149 -8.56 18.55 1.22
N ASP A 150 -9.16 18.98 0.12
CA ASP A 150 -9.95 20.22 0.09
C ASP A 150 -11.27 20.06 0.87
N ALA A 151 -11.89 18.87 0.84
CA ALA A 151 -13.09 18.58 1.62
C ALA A 151 -12.87 18.55 3.15
N GLU A 152 -11.67 18.20 3.62
CA GLU A 152 -11.31 18.25 5.06
C GLU A 152 -10.89 19.66 5.53
N ARG A 153 -10.76 20.63 4.62
CA ARG A 153 -10.35 22.01 4.91
C ARG A 153 -11.49 23.03 4.98
N VAL A 154 -12.72 22.64 4.63
CA VAL A 154 -13.96 23.45 4.71
C VAL A 154 -14.74 23.08 5.96
#